data_AF-A0A0K2TPZ2-F1
#
_entry.id   AF-A0A0K2TPZ2-F1
#
_cell.length_a   1.000
_cell.length_b   1.000
_cell.length_c   1.000
_cell.angle_alpha   90.00
_cell.angle_beta   90.00
_cell.angle_gamma   90.00
#
_symmetry.space_group_name_H-M   'P 1'
#
loop_
_entity.id
_entity.type
_entity.pdbx_description
1 polymer ?
#
loop_
_entity_poly.entity_id
_entity_poly.type
_entity_poly.pdbx_seq_one_letter_code
_entity_poly.pdbx_strand_id
1 'polypeptide(L)'
;MVTMSLFSEHEVKLISESWKLMALDLDNHGLNFFLKLFKEYPVYEEKFFPDINGDRKKLKRHGGIVMKAIGKLIGFLETGKIIAIVNTIKGIANGHSKRGVLVQQFTVSSQEYCIERFHVTLALLM
;
A
#
# COMPACT_ATOMS: atom_id res chain seq x y z
N MET A 1 1.27 12.11 -29.57
CA MET A 1 1.98 11.57 -28.39
C MET A 1 1.07 10.56 -27.74
N VAL A 2 1.39 9.27 -27.79
CA VAL A 2 0.61 8.24 -27.09
C VAL A 2 1.04 8.28 -25.63
N THR A 3 0.17 8.78 -24.75
CA THR A 3 0.34 8.63 -23.31
C THR A 3 0.12 7.16 -22.98
N MET A 4 1.18 6.38 -22.73
CA MET A 4 1.03 5.06 -22.12
C MET A 4 0.50 5.26 -20.70
N SER A 5 -0.81 5.08 -20.56
CA SER A 5 -1.44 4.99 -19.24
C SER A 5 -1.25 3.58 -18.70
N LEU A 6 -0.78 3.47 -17.46
CA LEU A 6 -0.60 2.19 -16.78
C LEU A 6 -1.93 1.43 -16.59
N PHE A 7 -3.04 2.17 -16.57
CA PHE A 7 -4.40 1.68 -16.39
C PHE A 7 -5.35 2.35 -17.39
N SER A 8 -6.41 1.68 -17.81
CA SER A 8 -7.52 2.30 -18.53
C SER A 8 -8.28 3.30 -17.64
N GLU A 9 -9.05 4.21 -18.27
CA GLU A 9 -9.90 5.15 -17.54
C GLU A 9 -10.91 4.44 -16.63
N HIS A 10 -11.44 3.30 -17.09
CA HIS A 10 -12.36 2.47 -16.31
C HIS A 10 -11.66 1.87 -15.07
N GLU A 11 -10.44 1.36 -15.21
CA GLU A 11 -9.67 0.85 -14.07
C GLU A 11 -9.33 1.94 -13.07
N VAL A 12 -8.89 3.12 -13.54
CA VAL A 12 -8.63 4.27 -12.67
C VAL A 12 -9.89 4.64 -11.88
N LYS A 13 -11.05 4.68 -12.55
CA LYS A 13 -12.34 4.95 -11.89
C LYS A 13 -12.65 3.92 -10.80
N LEU A 14 -12.50 2.63 -11.07
CA LEU A 14 -12.76 1.58 -10.07
C LEU A 14 -11.80 1.65 -8.88
N ILE A 15 -10.50 1.92 -9.13
CA ILE A 15 -9.50 2.11 -8.07
C ILE A 15 -9.90 3.31 -7.20
N SER A 16 -10.26 4.43 -7.81
CA SER A 16 -10.67 5.64 -7.12
C SER A 16 -11.94 5.47 -6.31
N GLU A 17 -12.98 4.85 -6.87
CA GLU A 17 -14.26 4.64 -6.19
C GLU A 17 -14.13 3.66 -5.02
N SER A 18 -13.39 2.57 -5.20
CA SER A 18 -13.09 1.63 -4.10
C SER A 18 -12.26 2.30 -3.00
N TRP A 19 -11.28 3.13 -3.36
CA TRP A 19 -10.47 3.85 -2.39
C TRP A 19 -11.27 4.86 -1.57
N LYS A 20 -12.28 5.53 -2.14
CA LYS A 20 -13.15 6.46 -1.40
C LYS A 20 -13.82 5.79 -0.20
N LEU A 21 -14.19 4.50 -0.31
CA LEU A 21 -14.75 3.74 0.81
C LEU A 21 -13.69 3.47 1.88
N MET A 22 -12.49 3.06 1.47
CA MET A 22 -11.35 2.83 2.37
C MET A 22 -10.86 4.12 3.06
N ALA A 23 -10.99 5.26 2.39
CA ALA A 23 -10.48 6.55 2.88
C ALA A 23 -11.25 7.09 4.10
N LEU A 24 -12.39 6.51 4.43
CA LEU A 24 -13.21 6.92 5.58
C LEU A 24 -12.53 6.61 6.92
N ASP A 25 -11.67 5.59 6.99
CA ASP A 25 -11.00 5.18 8.23
C ASP A 25 -9.58 4.61 7.98
N LEU A 26 -8.72 5.42 7.37
CA LEU A 26 -7.37 5.01 6.97
C LEU A 26 -6.54 4.44 8.14
N ASP A 27 -6.71 4.99 9.35
CA ASP A 27 -5.91 4.56 10.49
C ASP A 27 -6.33 3.17 10.98
N ASN A 28 -7.64 2.87 11.11
CA ASN A 28 -8.07 1.52 11.50
C ASN A 28 -7.86 0.51 10.38
N HIS A 29 -8.10 0.88 9.12
CA HIS A 29 -7.77 0.00 7.98
C HIS A 29 -6.27 -0.32 7.94
N GLY A 30 -5.42 0.67 8.18
CA GLY A 30 -3.98 0.48 8.29
C GLY A 30 -3.57 -0.41 9.46
N LEU A 31 -4.18 -0.25 10.64
CA LEU A 31 -3.94 -1.15 11.77
C LEU A 31 -4.32 -2.59 11.42
N ASN A 32 -5.52 -2.80 10.87
CA ASN A 32 -6.03 -4.12 10.55
C ASN A 32 -5.22 -4.82 9.46
N PHE A 33 -4.72 -4.06 8.47
CA PHE A 33 -3.75 -4.56 7.47
C PHE A 33 -2.57 -5.23 8.16
N PHE A 34 -1.89 -4.52 9.06
CA PHE A 34 -0.68 -5.06 9.70
C PHE A 34 -0.99 -6.15 10.71
N LEU A 35 -2.11 -6.07 11.45
CA LEU A 35 -2.53 -7.14 12.34
C LEU A 35 -2.79 -8.45 11.59
N LYS A 36 -3.37 -8.39 10.38
CA LYS A 36 -3.56 -9.57 9.53
C LYS A 36 -2.21 -10.09 9.03
N LEU A 37 -1.38 -9.19 8.47
CA LEU A 37 -0.05 -9.53 7.97
C LEU A 37 0.81 -10.23 9.03
N PHE A 38 0.83 -9.74 10.28
CA PHE A 38 1.62 -10.33 11.35
C PHE A 38 1.01 -11.61 11.92
N LYS A 39 -0.30 -11.79 11.79
CA LYS A 39 -0.95 -13.06 12.12
C LYS A 39 -0.52 -14.18 11.14
N GLU A 40 -0.40 -13.85 9.86
CA GLU A 40 0.00 -14.80 8.81
C GLU A 40 1.53 -14.96 8.72
N TYR A 41 2.27 -13.87 8.95
CA TYR A 41 3.72 -13.80 8.87
C TYR A 41 4.31 -13.15 10.13
N PRO A 42 4.27 -13.83 11.30
CA PRO A 42 4.76 -13.26 12.57
C PRO A 42 6.23 -12.85 12.51
N VAL A 43 7.04 -13.56 11.73
CA VAL A 43 8.46 -13.24 11.48
C VAL A 43 8.67 -11.83 10.90
N TYR A 44 7.67 -11.24 10.25
CA TYR A 44 7.77 -9.88 9.71
C TYR A 44 7.67 -8.81 10.80
N GLU A 45 6.86 -9.03 11.85
CA GLU A 45 6.79 -8.11 12.99
C GLU A 45 8.14 -8.06 13.70
N GLU A 46 8.70 -9.23 14.02
CA GLU A 46 9.99 -9.35 14.71
C GLU A 46 11.13 -8.72 13.91
N LYS A 47 11.16 -8.95 12.60
CA LYS A 47 12.27 -8.52 11.73
C LYS A 47 12.19 -7.05 11.34
N PHE A 48 11.01 -6.55 10.99
CA PHE A 48 10.86 -5.21 10.40
C PHE A 48 10.25 -4.18 11.34
N PHE A 49 9.65 -4.62 12.45
CA PHE A 49 8.97 -3.77 13.42
C PHE A 49 9.42 -4.01 14.88
N PRO A 50 10.73 -4.15 15.16
CA PRO A 50 11.21 -4.45 16.52
C PRO A 50 10.79 -3.38 17.55
N ASP A 51 10.64 -2.12 17.12
CA ASP A 51 10.25 -1.00 17.98
C ASP A 51 8.74 -0.89 18.26
N ILE A 52 7.92 -1.68 17.57
CA ILE A 52 6.47 -1.73 17.77
C ILE A 52 6.16 -2.70 18.91
N ASN A 53 6.70 -3.93 18.90
CA ASN A 53 6.55 -4.92 19.97
C ASN A 53 5.11 -4.99 20.55
N GLY A 54 4.10 -5.19 19.69
CA GLY A 54 2.69 -5.22 20.10
C GLY A 54 2.06 -3.86 20.46
N ASP A 55 2.77 -2.73 20.35
CA ASP A 55 2.22 -1.38 20.52
C ASP A 55 1.26 -1.03 19.38
N ARG A 56 -0.02 -1.32 19.61
CA ARG A 56 -1.09 -1.05 18.65
C ARG A 56 -1.22 0.43 18.29
N LYS A 57 -0.82 1.37 19.14
CA LYS A 57 -0.89 2.81 18.82
C LYS A 57 0.18 3.18 17.80
N LYS A 58 1.42 2.72 17.99
CA LYS A 58 2.49 2.88 17.00
C LYS A 58 2.14 2.18 15.68
N LEU A 59 1.59 0.96 15.77
CA LEU A 59 1.19 0.20 14.58
C LEU A 59 0.06 0.90 13.81
N LYS A 60 -0.95 1.41 14.51
CA LYS A 60 -2.03 2.19 13.90
C LYS A 60 -1.50 3.44 13.20
N ARG A 61 -0.56 4.16 13.83
CA ARG A 61 0.08 5.33 13.22
C ARG A 61 0.84 4.96 11.95
N HIS A 62 1.63 3.88 12.01
CA HIS A 62 2.38 3.41 10.84
C HIS A 62 1.44 2.96 9.71
N GLY A 63 0.42 2.17 10.03
CA GLY A 63 -0.63 1.75 9.11
C GLY A 63 -1.32 2.94 8.41
N GLY A 64 -1.71 3.96 9.17
CA GLY A 64 -2.28 5.18 8.61
C GLY A 64 -1.34 5.92 7.65
N ILE A 65 -0.03 5.94 7.92
CA ILE A 65 0.98 6.51 7.01
C ILE A 65 1.04 5.72 5.69
N VAL A 66 1.04 4.39 5.75
CA VAL A 66 1.03 3.52 4.56
C VAL A 66 -0.23 3.77 3.73
N MET A 67 -1.40 3.79 4.37
CA MET A 67 -2.67 4.03 3.67
C MET A 67 -2.71 5.42 3.03
N LYS A 68 -2.19 6.46 3.69
CA LYS A 68 -2.05 7.80 3.09
C LYS A 68 -1.12 7.82 1.88
N ALA A 69 -0.04 7.03 1.90
CA ALA A 69 0.85 6.91 0.74
C ALA A 69 0.16 6.26 -0.45
N ILE A 70 -0.66 5.23 -0.24
CA ILE A 70 -1.48 4.60 -1.28
C ILE A 70 -2.48 5.61 -1.86
N GLY A 71 -3.21 6.34 -1.00
CA GLY A 71 -4.15 7.37 -1.44
C GLY A 71 -3.49 8.48 -2.27
N LYS A 72 -2.24 8.85 -1.95
CA LYS A 72 -1.46 9.79 -2.75
C LYS A 72 -1.15 9.24 -4.15
N LEU A 73 -0.79 7.96 -4.28
CA LEU A 73 -0.56 7.32 -5.58
C LEU A 73 -1.84 7.29 -6.41
N ILE A 74 -2.99 7.01 -5.79
CA ILE A 74 -4.30 7.03 -6.46
C ILE A 74 -4.65 8.43 -6.95
N GLY A 75 -4.43 9.48 -6.14
CA GLY A 75 -4.63 10.86 -6.61
C GLY A 75 -3.71 11.24 -7.77
N PHE A 76 -2.53 10.64 -7.89
CA PHE A 76 -1.68 10.81 -9.07
C PHE A 76 -2.17 10.02 -10.29
N LEU A 77 -2.78 8.85 -10.10
CA LEU A 77 -3.45 8.12 -11.17
C LEU A 77 -4.61 8.94 -11.75
N GLU A 78 -5.48 9.47 -10.89
CA GLU A 78 -6.63 10.31 -11.30
C GLU A 78 -6.23 11.54 -12.11
N THR A 79 -5.07 12.10 -11.81
CA THR A 79 -4.57 13.34 -12.45
C THR A 79 -3.56 13.07 -13.56
N GLY A 80 -3.32 11.81 -13.94
CA GLY A 80 -2.37 11.43 -14.98
C GLY A 80 -0.91 11.79 -14.67
N LYS A 81 -0.55 11.97 -13.39
CA LYS A 81 0.79 12.42 -12.96
C LYS A 81 1.78 11.26 -12.86
N ILE A 82 2.05 10.59 -13.98
CA ILE A 82 2.89 9.39 -14.05
C ILE A 82 4.30 9.60 -13.44
N ILE A 83 4.94 10.75 -13.69
CA ILE A 83 6.25 11.06 -13.11
C ILE A 83 6.19 11.12 -11.57
N ALA A 84 5.10 11.66 -11.01
CA ALA A 84 4.91 11.73 -9.56
C ALA A 84 4.67 10.35 -8.94
N ILE A 85 3.99 9.45 -9.66
CA ILE A 85 3.84 8.03 -9.29
C ILE A 85 5.22 7.38 -9.20
N VAL A 86 5.99 7.43 -10.29
CA VAL A 86 7.33 6.80 -10.35
C VAL A 86 8.25 7.33 -9.25
N ASN A 87 8.30 8.65 -9.04
CA ASN A 87 9.14 9.25 -8.00
C ASN A 87 8.72 8.82 -6.59
N THR A 88 7.41 8.71 -6.35
CA THR A 88 6.88 8.28 -5.05
C THR A 88 7.20 6.81 -4.79
N ILE A 89 6.99 5.94 -5.78
CA ILE A 89 7.34 4.50 -5.68
C ILE A 89 8.84 4.33 -5.43
N LYS A 90 9.71 5.05 -6.15
CA LYS A 90 11.17 5.01 -5.92
C LYS A 90 11.54 5.41 -4.49
N GLY A 91 10.91 6.46 -3.96
CA GLY A 91 11.13 6.89 -2.57
C GLY A 91 10.73 5.83 -1.55
N ILE A 92 9.55 5.23 -1.75
CA ILE A 92 9.03 4.13 -0.91
C ILE A 92 9.98 2.92 -0.99
N ALA A 93 10.33 2.48 -2.20
CA ALA A 93 11.21 1.33 -2.42
C ALA A 93 12.60 1.53 -1.77
N ASN A 94 13.19 2.72 -1.91
CA ASN A 94 14.46 3.05 -1.26
C ASN A 94 14.35 3.01 0.28
N GLY A 95 13.25 3.52 0.84
CA GLY A 95 13.00 3.46 2.28
C GLY A 95 12.89 2.04 2.83
N HIS A 96 12.30 1.12 2.06
CA HIS A 96 12.15 -0.29 2.40
C HIS A 96 13.43 -1.08 2.19
N SER A 97 14.15 -0.85 1.08
CA SER A 97 15.43 -1.49 0.79
C SER A 97 16.48 -1.20 1.87
N LYS A 98 16.57 0.05 2.36
CA LYS A 98 17.45 0.42 3.49
C LYS A 98 17.15 -0.34 4.78
N ARG A 99 15.95 -0.90 4.92
CA ARG A 99 15.50 -1.71 6.07
C ARG A 99 15.57 -3.22 5.79
N GLY A 100 16.18 -3.62 4.67
CA GLY A 100 16.34 -5.02 4.29
C GLY A 100 15.06 -5.70 3.80
N VAL A 101 14.03 -4.93 3.42
CA VAL A 101 12.83 -5.48 2.78
C VAL A 101 13.14 -5.75 1.31
N LEU A 102 12.98 -7.01 0.91
CA LEU A 102 13.16 -7.55 -0.42
C LEU A 102 11.84 -7.51 -1.19
N VAL A 103 11.92 -7.54 -2.53
CA VAL A 103 10.74 -7.51 -3.41
C VAL A 103 9.75 -8.64 -3.12
N GLN A 104 10.23 -9.83 -2.72
CA GLN A 104 9.38 -10.99 -2.41
C GLN A 104 8.45 -10.75 -1.20
N GLN A 105 8.80 -9.82 -0.30
CA GLN A 105 7.94 -9.47 0.83
C GLN A 105 6.82 -8.49 0.42
N PHE A 106 6.97 -7.80 -0.71
CA PHE A 106 5.88 -7.03 -1.31
C PHE A 106 4.88 -7.92 -2.05
N THR A 107 5.33 -9.03 -2.65
CA THR A 107 4.45 -9.96 -3.36
C THR A 107 3.55 -10.77 -2.42
N VAL A 108 4.01 -11.04 -1.20
CA VAL A 108 3.21 -11.70 -0.16
C VAL A 108 2.12 -10.76 0.37
N SER A 109 2.49 -9.52 0.67
CA SER A 109 1.54 -8.51 1.16
C SER A 109 0.49 -8.08 0.11
N SER A 110 0.76 -8.30 -1.19
CA SER A 110 -0.20 -8.02 -2.25
C SER A 110 -1.24 -9.14 -2.47
N GLN A 111 -0.90 -10.39 -2.20
CA GLN A 111 -1.81 -11.54 -2.39
C GLN A 111 -2.93 -11.60 -1.35
N GLU A 112 -2.69 -11.18 -0.10
CA GLU A 112 -3.71 -11.17 0.97
C GLU A 112 -4.92 -10.26 0.70
N TYR A 113 -4.79 -9.29 -0.21
CA TYR A 113 -5.86 -8.37 -0.63
C TYR A 113 -6.57 -8.78 -1.91
N CYS A 114 -6.03 -9.75 -2.66
CA CYS A 114 -6.69 -10.35 -3.82
C CYS A 114 -7.70 -11.45 -3.44
N ILE A 115 -7.71 -11.92 -2.19
CA ILE A 115 -8.65 -12.96 -1.75
C ILE A 115 -9.79 -12.27 -0.98
N GLU A 116 -10.94 -12.23 -1.67
CA GLU A 116 -12.27 -11.75 -1.24
C GLU A 116 -12.52 -10.22 -1.34
N ARG A 117 -12.93 -9.80 -2.55
CA ARG A 117 -13.72 -8.61 -2.91
C ARG A 117 -13.08 -7.26 -3.29
N PHE A 118 -11.77 -7.10 -3.38
CA PHE A 118 -11.19 -5.85 -3.95
C PHE A 118 -10.02 -6.12 -4.92
N HIS A 119 -10.37 -6.37 -6.18
CA HIS A 119 -9.45 -6.81 -7.24
C HIS A 119 -8.56 -5.73 -7.89
N VAL A 120 -8.41 -4.51 -7.36
CA VAL A 120 -7.79 -3.44 -8.17
C VAL A 120 -6.72 -2.56 -7.48
N THR A 121 -6.45 -2.64 -6.18
CA THR A 121 -5.71 -1.54 -5.52
C THR A 121 -4.20 -1.74 -5.35
N LEU A 122 -3.61 -2.92 -5.59
CA LEU A 122 -2.19 -3.18 -5.26
C LEU A 122 -1.23 -3.46 -6.41
N ALA A 123 -1.62 -3.17 -7.66
CA ALA A 123 -0.71 -3.23 -8.82
C ALA A 123 0.31 -2.07 -8.88
N LEU A 124 0.34 -1.19 -7.87
CA LEU A 124 1.28 -0.06 -7.79
C LEU A 124 2.55 -0.34 -6.95
N LEU A 125 2.67 -1.54 -6.36
CA LEU A 125 3.82 -1.94 -5.54
C LEU A 125 4.57 -3.17 -6.10
N MET A 126 4.25 -3.56 -7.33
CA MET A 126 4.97 -4.56 -8.13
C MET A 126 5.29 -3.95 -9.49
#